data_AF-A0A816BIA0-F1
#
_entry.id   AF-A0A816BIA0-F1
#
_cell.length_a   1.000
_cell.length_b   1.000
_cell.length_c   1.000
_cell.angle_alpha   90.00
_cell.angle_beta   90.00
_cell.angle_gamma   90.00
#
_symmetry.space_group_name_H-M   'P 1'
#
loop_
_entity.id
_entity.type
_entity.pdbx_description
1 polymer ?
#
loop_
_entity_poly.entity_id
_entity_poly.type
_entity_poly.pdbx_seq_one_letter_code
_entity_poly.pdbx_strand_id
1 'polypeptide(L)'
;MIDAREESISEGNGATAASIGIMECEEVETILENITLKHSTEELNDARKEHFVYEDHFNPTLCEYMENSASFAKLKTICRKYEAESKINVDNVMKEHTDRADRTYKFFLEKGLPEDEARASAFAIAFYTGSRSEACSRGASLVARRANGVAVEQRTVDEMKEASIILYYLVKGLSNIPYYWGYVTRACNLKDHELALYTPGALITWLQFSSSKRGKDVATGGFENRNTQFKIYSLTGRRIKFFSNYDHEDEVLFLPHSTFLVFKHVTSHHGMQHTIYMRQVELGLSKWSVLWVDDRIFVENWENKAHMEYAAAKALNMNVHFIPKSTTEYAISFLKSPFGQRLKNKNTFRIVTDMNRENERPVHNAGARLIKKLRQLGFQNQCLVFTSNKQKGDEIMKQEMTAQELQNTIVTVSADDLRRFVNFQ
;
A
#
# COMPACT_ATOMS: atom_id res chain seq x y z
N MET A 1 -12.63 -23.93 3.13
CA MET A 1 -13.84 -23.37 3.76
C MET A 1 -13.45 -23.13 5.20
N ILE A 2 -13.12 -21.90 5.57
CA ILE A 2 -12.99 -21.54 6.98
C ILE A 2 -14.37 -21.02 7.34
N ASP A 3 -15.14 -21.83 8.06
CA ASP A 3 -16.29 -21.32 8.81
C ASP A 3 -15.73 -20.37 9.87
N ALA A 4 -15.66 -19.08 9.52
CA ALA A 4 -15.75 -18.05 10.53
C ALA A 4 -17.14 -18.25 11.13
N ARG A 5 -17.20 -18.92 12.29
CA ARG A 5 -18.45 -19.28 12.99
C ARG A 5 -19.44 -18.14 12.84
N GLU A 6 -20.54 -18.39 12.14
CA GLU A 6 -21.73 -17.56 12.19
C GLU A 6 -22.24 -17.60 13.64
N GLU A 7 -21.66 -16.77 14.50
CA GLU A 7 -22.40 -16.34 15.67
C GLU A 7 -23.51 -15.43 15.15
N SER A 8 -24.73 -15.95 15.26
CA SER A 8 -25.99 -15.26 15.02
C SER A 8 -26.12 -14.09 16.00
N ILE A 9 -25.48 -12.97 15.66
CA ILE A 9 -25.56 -11.72 16.42
C ILE A 9 -26.63 -10.84 15.77
N SER A 10 -27.65 -10.53 16.57
CA SER A 10 -28.83 -9.76 16.20
C SER A 10 -28.50 -8.40 15.56
N GLU A 11 -29.33 -8.00 14.59
CA GLU A 11 -29.24 -6.73 13.88
C GLU A 11 -29.42 -5.54 14.84
N GLY A 12 -28.32 -4.85 15.14
CA GLY A 12 -28.31 -3.61 15.90
C GLY A 12 -27.01 -2.84 15.68
N ASN A 13 -27.00 -1.56 16.06
CA ASN A 13 -25.83 -0.65 15.93
C ASN A 13 -24.52 -1.21 16.54
N GLY A 14 -24.62 -2.14 17.49
CA GLY A 14 -23.49 -2.86 18.06
C GLY A 14 -22.76 -3.80 17.08
N ALA A 15 -23.47 -4.43 16.13
CA ALA A 15 -22.87 -5.36 15.15
C ALA A 15 -22.00 -4.62 14.10
N THR A 16 -22.38 -3.40 13.74
CA THR A 16 -21.59 -2.53 12.87
C THR A 16 -20.34 -2.03 13.58
N ALA A 17 -20.45 -1.64 14.86
CA ALA A 17 -19.30 -1.24 15.67
C ALA A 17 -18.30 -2.39 15.87
N ALA A 18 -18.78 -3.61 16.14
CA ALA A 18 -17.94 -4.80 16.26
C ALA A 18 -17.21 -5.15 14.96
N SER A 19 -17.90 -5.08 13.82
CA SER A 19 -17.29 -5.35 12.50
C SER A 19 -16.23 -4.30 12.13
N ILE A 20 -16.44 -3.04 12.55
CA ILE A 20 -15.47 -1.96 12.37
C ILE A 20 -14.24 -2.20 13.26
N GLY A 21 -14.43 -2.55 14.53
CA GLY A 21 -13.33 -2.85 15.46
C GLY A 21 -12.43 -4.00 15.00
N ILE A 22 -13.00 -5.02 14.34
CA ILE A 22 -12.21 -6.13 13.76
C ILE A 22 -11.30 -5.66 12.62
N MET A 23 -11.71 -4.67 11.81
CA MET A 23 -10.86 -4.13 10.75
C MET A 23 -9.71 -3.27 11.29
N GLU A 24 -9.92 -2.61 12.44
CA GLU A 24 -8.90 -1.92 13.24
C GLU A 24 -7.92 -2.96 13.84
N CYS A 25 -8.43 -4.12 14.26
CA CYS A 25 -7.69 -5.14 14.99
C CYS A 25 -6.69 -5.92 14.12
N GLU A 26 -5.47 -6.10 14.62
CA GLU A 26 -4.45 -6.95 14.00
C GLU A 26 -4.70 -8.45 14.14
N GLU A 27 -5.69 -8.88 14.93
CA GLU A 27 -6.10 -10.29 14.98
C GLU A 27 -6.48 -10.81 13.58
N VAL A 28 -6.88 -9.94 12.65
CA VAL A 28 -6.98 -10.26 11.23
C VAL A 28 -5.76 -10.99 10.68
N GLU A 29 -4.55 -10.60 11.09
CA GLU A 29 -3.32 -11.16 10.56
C GLU A 29 -3.21 -12.66 10.87
N THR A 30 -3.86 -13.14 11.94
CA THR A 30 -3.96 -14.57 12.25
C THR A 30 -4.85 -15.34 11.28
N ILE A 31 -5.76 -14.64 10.57
CA ILE A 31 -6.53 -15.23 9.47
C ILE A 31 -5.58 -15.61 8.33
N LEU A 32 -4.51 -14.84 8.08
CA LEU A 32 -3.55 -15.14 7.03
C LEU A 32 -2.75 -16.43 7.27
N GLU A 33 -2.52 -16.85 8.51
CA GLU A 33 -1.90 -18.17 8.79
C GLU A 33 -2.81 -19.33 8.41
N ASN A 34 -4.13 -19.15 8.59
CA ASN A 34 -5.11 -20.21 8.37
C ASN A 34 -5.75 -20.15 6.97
N ILE A 35 -5.50 -19.09 6.20
CA ILE A 35 -6.12 -18.88 4.90
C ILE A 35 -5.78 -20.05 3.96
N THR A 36 -6.81 -20.82 3.59
CA THR A 36 -6.68 -21.79 2.51
C THR A 36 -6.85 -21.04 1.21
N LEU A 37 -5.74 -20.71 0.56
CA LEU A 37 -5.79 -20.07 -0.75
C LEU A 37 -6.48 -21.00 -1.75
N LYS A 38 -7.38 -20.46 -2.56
CA LYS A 38 -8.07 -21.20 -3.65
C LYS A 38 -7.08 -21.78 -4.67
N HIS A 39 -5.92 -21.15 -4.77
CA HIS A 39 -4.78 -21.56 -5.57
C HIS A 39 -3.55 -21.63 -4.65
N SER A 40 -2.70 -22.64 -4.80
CA SER A 40 -1.46 -22.76 -4.01
C SER A 40 -0.56 -21.54 -4.25
N THR A 41 0.40 -21.24 -3.38
CA THR A 41 1.36 -20.15 -3.65
C THR A 41 2.21 -20.40 -4.88
N GLU A 42 2.47 -21.67 -5.22
CA GLU A 42 3.17 -22.03 -6.45
C GLU A 42 2.28 -21.79 -7.66
N GLU A 43 1.01 -22.20 -7.63
CA GLU A 43 0.02 -21.89 -8.66
C GLU A 43 -0.20 -20.39 -8.80
N LEU A 44 -0.24 -19.63 -7.70
CA LEU A 44 -0.28 -18.18 -7.74
C LEU A 44 1.00 -17.63 -8.35
N ASN A 45 2.18 -18.15 -8.03
CA ASN A 45 3.44 -17.71 -8.62
C ASN A 45 3.55 -18.05 -10.11
N ASP A 46 3.03 -19.19 -10.54
CA ASP A 46 3.07 -19.64 -11.93
C ASP A 46 1.98 -18.93 -12.74
N ALA A 47 0.76 -18.78 -12.21
CA ALA A 47 -0.24 -17.88 -12.78
C ALA A 47 0.23 -16.41 -12.78
N ARG A 48 1.10 -16.01 -11.84
CA ARG A 48 1.77 -14.69 -11.86
C ARG A 48 2.81 -14.62 -12.98
N LYS A 49 3.56 -15.69 -13.27
CA LYS A 49 4.47 -15.77 -14.43
C LYS A 49 3.75 -15.72 -15.76
N GLU A 50 2.55 -16.28 -15.84
CA GLU A 50 1.83 -16.43 -17.10
C GLU A 50 0.79 -15.33 -17.35
N HIS A 51 0.12 -14.80 -16.32
CA HIS A 51 -1.15 -14.08 -16.51
C HIS A 51 -1.43 -12.83 -15.62
N PHE A 52 -0.61 -12.44 -14.64
CA PHE A 52 -1.04 -11.39 -13.68
C PHE A 52 0.02 -10.38 -13.24
N VAL A 53 -0.51 -9.30 -12.66
CA VAL A 53 0.06 -7.96 -12.71
C VAL A 53 1.17 -7.77 -11.65
N TYR A 54 2.42 -7.56 -12.05
CA TYR A 54 3.57 -7.30 -11.17
C TYR A 54 3.58 -5.86 -10.69
N GLU A 55 3.36 -5.68 -9.39
CA GLU A 55 3.62 -4.43 -8.68
C GLU A 55 5.08 -3.99 -8.82
N ASP A 56 6.00 -4.96 -8.87
CA ASP A 56 7.44 -4.74 -9.04
C ASP A 56 7.85 -4.18 -10.39
N HIS A 57 7.07 -4.40 -11.46
CA HIS A 57 7.42 -3.91 -12.79
C HIS A 57 6.77 -2.57 -13.10
N PHE A 58 5.72 -2.18 -12.38
CA PHE A 58 5.01 -0.94 -12.66
C PHE A 58 5.92 0.29 -12.55
N ASN A 59 6.59 0.48 -11.42
CA ASN A 59 7.47 1.63 -11.23
C ASN A 59 8.72 1.60 -12.11
N PRO A 60 9.45 0.46 -12.26
CA PRO A 60 10.55 0.38 -13.21
C PRO A 60 10.12 0.66 -14.66
N THR A 61 9.01 0.09 -15.13
CA THR A 61 8.48 0.37 -16.47
C THR A 61 8.15 1.85 -16.65
N LEU A 62 7.57 2.52 -15.64
CA LEU A 62 7.38 3.97 -15.68
C LEU A 62 8.72 4.70 -15.79
N CYS A 63 9.73 4.29 -15.02
CA CYS A 63 11.06 4.90 -15.05
C CYS A 63 11.78 4.70 -16.39
N GLU A 64 11.69 3.51 -17.00
CA GLU A 64 12.23 3.20 -18.33
C GLU A 64 11.66 4.15 -19.40
N TYR A 65 10.37 4.46 -19.34
CA TYR A 65 9.76 5.44 -20.26
C TYR A 65 10.28 6.87 -20.05
N MET A 66 10.83 7.19 -18.87
CA MET A 66 11.22 8.55 -18.50
C MET A 66 12.69 8.89 -18.76
N GLU A 67 13.56 7.92 -19.09
CA GLU A 67 15.03 8.03 -18.97
C GLU A 67 15.69 9.28 -19.57
N ASN A 68 15.07 10.03 -20.48
CA ASN A 68 15.54 11.37 -20.89
C ASN A 68 14.41 12.31 -21.37
N SER A 69 13.17 12.08 -20.93
CA SER A 69 12.01 12.67 -21.62
C SER A 69 11.01 13.39 -20.73
N ALA A 70 11.12 13.29 -19.40
CA ALA A 70 10.16 13.87 -18.47
C ALA A 70 10.54 15.31 -18.09
N SER A 71 9.61 16.25 -18.21
CA SER A 71 9.72 17.58 -17.63
C SER A 71 8.34 18.15 -17.30
N PHE A 72 8.28 19.14 -16.41
CA PHE A 72 7.03 19.84 -16.12
C PHE A 72 6.40 20.44 -17.37
N ALA A 73 7.21 21.06 -18.23
CA ALA A 73 6.74 21.65 -19.49
C ALA A 73 6.10 20.60 -20.42
N LYS A 74 6.72 19.42 -20.54
CA LYS A 74 6.17 18.33 -21.36
C LYS A 74 4.89 17.75 -20.75
N LEU A 75 4.85 17.57 -19.43
CA LEU A 75 3.64 17.14 -18.72
C LEU A 75 2.47 18.09 -19.02
N LYS A 76 2.68 19.41 -18.90
CA LYS A 76 1.62 20.40 -19.21
C LYS A 76 1.13 20.29 -20.66
N THR A 77 2.03 20.11 -21.63
CA THR A 77 1.65 19.94 -23.04
C THR A 77 0.79 18.70 -23.25
N ILE A 78 1.16 17.57 -22.63
CA ILE A 78 0.39 16.33 -22.71
C ILE A 78 -0.97 16.51 -22.04
N CYS A 79 -1.03 17.02 -20.81
CA CYS A 79 -2.29 17.25 -20.11
C CYS A 79 -3.22 18.20 -20.91
N ARG A 80 -2.67 19.23 -21.55
CA ARG A 80 -3.45 20.13 -22.42
C ARG A 80 -4.06 19.39 -23.61
N LYS A 81 -3.34 18.45 -24.23
CA LYS A 81 -3.87 17.60 -25.31
C LYS A 81 -5.04 16.74 -24.81
N TYR A 82 -4.91 16.13 -23.63
CA TYR A 82 -6.02 15.39 -23.02
C TYR A 82 -7.23 16.29 -22.73
N GLU A 83 -7.03 17.53 -22.30
CA GLU A 83 -8.14 18.47 -22.08
C GLU A 83 -8.78 18.99 -23.36
N ALA A 84 -8.03 19.07 -24.46
CA ALA A 84 -8.54 19.53 -25.76
C ALA A 84 -9.65 18.63 -26.31
N GLU A 85 -9.74 17.38 -25.85
CA GLU A 85 -10.81 16.45 -26.18
C GLU A 85 -12.08 16.66 -25.31
N SER A 86 -12.02 17.52 -24.29
CA SER A 86 -13.17 17.85 -23.44
C SER A 86 -14.04 18.94 -24.10
N LYS A 87 -15.34 18.99 -23.74
CA LYS A 87 -16.25 20.08 -24.15
C LYS A 87 -16.07 21.36 -23.32
N ILE A 88 -15.00 21.47 -22.53
CA ILE A 88 -14.74 22.57 -21.59
C ILE A 88 -13.61 23.44 -22.14
N ASN A 89 -13.59 24.73 -21.79
CA ASN A 89 -12.49 25.62 -22.16
C ASN A 89 -11.17 25.13 -21.52
N VAL A 90 -10.28 24.60 -22.35
CA VAL A 90 -8.98 24.03 -21.98
C VAL A 90 -8.13 25.01 -21.17
N ASP A 91 -8.13 26.30 -21.52
CA ASP A 91 -7.29 27.28 -20.82
C ASP A 91 -7.73 27.49 -19.38
N ASN A 92 -9.04 27.47 -19.13
CA ASN A 92 -9.59 27.59 -17.78
C ASN A 92 -9.22 26.37 -16.92
N VAL A 93 -9.40 25.16 -17.45
CA VAL A 93 -9.07 23.91 -16.74
C VAL A 93 -7.58 23.81 -16.46
N MET A 94 -6.74 24.10 -17.46
CA MET A 94 -5.29 24.08 -17.30
C MET A 94 -4.79 25.15 -16.31
N LYS A 95 -5.47 26.31 -16.25
CA LYS A 95 -5.18 27.35 -15.26
C LYS A 95 -5.52 26.86 -13.85
N GLU A 96 -6.68 26.27 -13.63
CA GLU A 96 -7.08 25.71 -12.33
C GLU A 96 -6.06 24.71 -11.79
N HIS A 97 -5.63 23.75 -12.63
CA HIS A 97 -4.59 22.78 -12.28
C HIS A 97 -3.26 23.45 -11.94
N THR A 98 -2.87 24.48 -12.70
CA THR A 98 -1.64 25.24 -12.46
C THR A 98 -1.72 26.00 -11.13
N ASP A 99 -2.83 26.70 -10.88
CA ASP A 99 -3.03 27.48 -9.65
C ASP A 99 -3.05 26.57 -8.40
N ARG A 100 -3.56 25.34 -8.51
CA ARG A 100 -3.48 24.33 -7.43
C ARG A 100 -2.04 23.82 -7.25
N ALA A 101 -1.34 23.53 -8.35
CA ALA A 101 0.05 23.07 -8.28
C ALA A 101 0.99 24.11 -7.66
N ASP A 102 0.86 25.38 -8.05
CA ASP A 102 1.69 26.49 -7.55
C ASP A 102 1.53 26.71 -6.04
N ARG A 103 0.35 26.38 -5.49
CA ARG A 103 0.10 26.43 -4.04
C ARG A 103 0.74 25.27 -3.27
N THR A 104 1.02 24.14 -3.93
CA THR A 104 1.31 22.88 -3.25
C THR A 104 2.70 22.31 -3.56
N TYR A 105 3.37 22.73 -4.63
CA TYR A 105 4.65 22.15 -5.04
C TYR A 105 5.78 22.35 -4.02
N LYS A 106 5.72 23.38 -3.17
CA LYS A 106 6.71 23.62 -2.10
C LYS A 106 6.80 22.46 -1.12
N PHE A 107 5.69 21.77 -0.86
CA PHE A 107 5.70 20.54 -0.06
C PHE A 107 6.69 19.51 -0.62
N PHE A 108 6.72 19.33 -1.94
CA PHE A 108 7.62 18.36 -2.56
C PHE A 108 9.08 18.83 -2.61
N LEU A 109 9.32 20.14 -2.70
CA LEU A 109 10.66 20.71 -2.53
C LEU A 109 11.21 20.41 -1.13
N GLU A 110 10.39 20.56 -0.09
CA GLU A 110 10.76 20.25 1.30
C GLU A 110 11.04 18.75 1.50
N LYS A 111 10.43 17.88 0.68
CA LYS A 111 10.74 16.44 0.62
C LYS A 111 12.01 16.12 -0.20
N GLY A 112 12.65 17.12 -0.78
CA GLY A 112 13.91 17.00 -1.51
C GLY A 112 13.76 16.63 -2.99
N LEU A 113 12.59 16.85 -3.59
CA LEU A 113 12.46 16.78 -5.06
C LEU A 113 13.06 18.03 -5.72
N PRO A 114 13.71 17.91 -6.89
CA PRO A 114 14.09 19.05 -7.72
C PRO A 114 12.87 19.89 -8.12
N GLU A 115 13.06 21.18 -8.39
CA GLU A 115 11.94 22.10 -8.65
C GLU A 115 11.03 21.67 -9.80
N ASP A 116 11.61 21.21 -10.92
CA ASP A 116 10.82 20.73 -12.07
C ASP A 116 9.94 19.53 -11.68
N GLU A 117 10.51 18.56 -10.95
CA GLU A 117 9.77 17.38 -10.50
C GLU A 117 8.71 17.72 -9.44
N ALA A 118 9.03 18.62 -8.52
CA ALA A 118 8.10 19.08 -7.49
C ALA A 118 6.87 19.74 -8.12
N ARG A 119 7.07 20.63 -9.10
CA ARG A 119 5.97 21.25 -9.87
C ARG A 119 5.19 20.22 -10.66
N ALA A 120 5.88 19.30 -11.34
CA ALA A 120 5.24 18.26 -12.13
C ALA A 120 4.41 17.29 -11.29
N SER A 121 4.91 16.86 -10.13
CA SER A 121 4.18 16.00 -9.20
C SER A 121 2.94 16.67 -8.61
N ALA A 122 3.05 17.94 -8.20
CA ALA A 122 1.89 18.71 -7.72
C ALA A 122 0.84 18.86 -8.82
N PHE A 123 1.28 19.19 -10.04
CA PHE A 123 0.40 19.34 -11.20
C PHE A 123 -0.28 18.03 -11.61
N ALA A 124 0.43 16.90 -11.57
CA ALA A 124 -0.14 15.60 -11.89
C ALA A 124 -1.27 15.20 -10.92
N ILE A 125 -1.15 15.51 -9.62
CA ILE A 125 -2.21 15.26 -8.63
C ILE A 125 -3.41 16.18 -8.88
N ALA A 126 -3.18 17.47 -9.14
CA ALA A 126 -4.25 18.40 -9.49
C ALA A 126 -4.99 17.94 -10.76
N PHE A 127 -4.25 17.58 -11.82
CA PHE A 127 -4.81 17.07 -13.06
C PHE A 127 -5.64 15.79 -12.86
N TYR A 128 -5.14 14.84 -12.05
CA TYR A 128 -5.86 13.61 -11.71
C TYR A 128 -7.22 13.92 -11.06
N THR A 129 -7.21 14.80 -10.06
CA THR A 129 -8.41 15.09 -9.25
C THR A 129 -9.43 15.97 -9.96
N GLY A 130 -9.02 16.89 -10.85
CA GLY A 130 -9.95 17.84 -11.43
C GLY A 130 -10.80 17.30 -12.59
N SER A 131 -10.19 16.65 -13.58
CA SER A 131 -10.88 16.40 -14.87
C SER A 131 -10.64 15.02 -15.50
N ARG A 132 -9.56 14.31 -15.15
CA ARG A 132 -9.10 13.13 -15.92
C ARG A 132 -8.69 11.91 -15.10
N SER A 133 -9.29 11.71 -13.94
CA SER A 133 -9.07 10.51 -13.10
C SER A 133 -9.29 9.20 -13.87
N GLU A 134 -10.33 9.11 -14.72
CA GLU A 134 -10.62 7.93 -15.55
C GLU A 134 -9.52 7.63 -16.56
N ALA A 135 -9.00 8.65 -17.26
CA ALA A 135 -7.93 8.50 -18.24
C ALA A 135 -6.62 8.06 -17.56
N CYS A 136 -6.31 8.62 -16.38
CA CYS A 136 -5.17 8.21 -15.57
C CYS A 136 -5.32 6.75 -15.09
N SER A 137 -6.49 6.37 -14.58
CA SER A 137 -6.76 5.00 -14.14
C SER A 137 -6.72 3.98 -15.28
N ARG A 138 -7.20 4.35 -16.48
CA ARG A 138 -7.05 3.52 -17.69
C ARG A 138 -5.58 3.38 -18.09
N GLY A 139 -4.84 4.49 -18.13
CA GLY A 139 -3.40 4.49 -18.41
C GLY A 139 -2.63 3.59 -17.44
N ALA A 140 -2.91 3.71 -16.14
CA ALA A 140 -2.30 2.88 -15.10
C ALA A 140 -2.55 1.39 -15.36
N SER A 141 -3.80 1.02 -15.68
CA SER A 141 -4.14 -0.37 -16.00
C SER A 141 -3.42 -0.88 -17.24
N LEU A 142 -3.26 -0.05 -18.29
CA LEU A 142 -2.55 -0.44 -19.52
C LEU A 142 -1.05 -0.60 -19.29
N VAL A 143 -0.41 0.35 -18.57
CA VAL A 143 1.00 0.25 -18.19
C VAL A 143 1.23 -0.99 -17.35
N ALA A 144 0.36 -1.23 -16.36
CA ALA A 144 0.41 -2.43 -15.56
C ALA A 144 0.28 -3.67 -16.45
N ARG A 145 -0.74 -3.82 -17.30
CA ARG A 145 -0.87 -4.98 -18.21
C ARG A 145 0.36 -5.20 -19.09
N ARG A 146 0.93 -4.15 -19.69
CA ARG A 146 2.10 -4.25 -20.57
C ARG A 146 3.38 -4.63 -19.82
N ALA A 147 3.62 -4.06 -18.64
CA ALA A 147 4.75 -4.40 -17.77
C ALA A 147 4.74 -5.91 -17.40
N ASN A 148 3.61 -6.58 -17.63
CA ASN A 148 3.37 -7.97 -17.30
C ASN A 148 3.19 -8.84 -18.55
N GLY A 149 3.75 -8.42 -19.68
CA GLY A 149 3.84 -9.25 -20.89
C GLY A 149 2.56 -9.36 -21.72
N VAL A 150 1.48 -8.66 -21.35
CA VAL A 150 0.24 -8.64 -22.14
C VAL A 150 0.47 -7.80 -23.41
N ALA A 151 0.21 -8.39 -24.58
CA ALA A 151 0.25 -7.67 -25.84
C ALA A 151 -0.80 -6.55 -25.87
N VAL A 152 -0.37 -5.33 -26.18
CA VAL A 152 -1.23 -4.16 -26.32
C VAL A 152 -1.11 -3.65 -27.76
N GLU A 153 -2.23 -3.29 -28.39
CA GLU A 153 -2.27 -2.82 -29.78
C GLU A 153 -1.35 -1.60 -30.01
N GLN A 154 -0.71 -1.52 -31.19
CA GLN A 154 0.31 -0.51 -31.51
C GLN A 154 -0.19 0.94 -31.37
N ARG A 155 -1.44 1.24 -31.73
CA ARG A 155 -2.04 2.58 -31.55
C ARG A 155 -2.08 3.01 -30.09
N THR A 156 -2.19 2.05 -29.18
CA THR A 156 -2.16 2.25 -27.73
C THR A 156 -0.75 2.55 -27.21
N VAL A 157 0.31 2.28 -27.97
CA VAL A 157 1.71 2.44 -27.53
C VAL A 157 2.09 3.92 -27.38
N ASP A 158 1.68 4.79 -28.29
CA ASP A 158 2.00 6.22 -28.21
C ASP A 158 1.12 6.95 -27.18
N GLU A 159 -0.16 6.62 -27.11
CA GLU A 159 -1.06 7.05 -26.01
C GLU A 159 -0.53 6.59 -24.65
N MET A 160 0.03 5.37 -24.57
CA MET A 160 0.68 4.88 -23.36
C MET A 160 1.94 5.66 -23.00
N LYS A 161 2.80 6.04 -23.95
CA LYS A 161 4.00 6.84 -23.64
C LYS A 161 3.63 8.20 -23.05
N GLU A 162 2.59 8.84 -23.60
CA GLU A 162 2.07 10.11 -23.07
C GLU A 162 1.45 9.92 -21.68
N ALA A 163 0.61 8.91 -21.50
CA ALA A 163 0.02 8.56 -20.20
C ALA A 163 1.08 8.21 -19.15
N SER A 164 2.16 7.51 -19.53
CA SER A 164 3.26 7.15 -18.63
C SER A 164 3.93 8.37 -17.99
N ILE A 165 3.98 9.52 -18.68
CA ILE A 165 4.55 10.76 -18.09
C ILE A 165 3.63 11.29 -16.98
N ILE A 166 2.31 11.29 -17.20
CA ILE A 166 1.34 11.69 -16.18
C ILE A 166 1.43 10.74 -14.97
N LEU A 167 1.44 9.43 -15.24
CA LEU A 167 1.51 8.39 -14.23
C LEU A 167 2.81 8.45 -13.42
N TYR A 168 3.94 8.68 -14.09
CA TYR A 168 5.23 8.81 -13.43
C TYR A 168 5.21 9.93 -12.39
N TYR A 169 4.78 11.14 -12.77
CA TYR A 169 4.74 12.26 -11.84
C TYR A 169 3.66 12.13 -10.77
N LEU A 170 2.53 11.47 -11.09
CA LEU A 170 1.48 11.15 -10.13
C LEU A 170 2.00 10.18 -9.07
N VAL A 171 2.61 9.06 -9.47
CA VAL A 171 3.20 8.07 -8.56
C VAL A 171 4.33 8.71 -7.74
N LYS A 172 5.23 9.46 -8.38
CA LYS A 172 6.32 10.17 -7.69
C LYS A 172 5.78 11.15 -6.64
N GLY A 173 4.72 11.89 -6.96
CA GLY A 173 4.06 12.81 -6.02
C GLY A 173 3.44 12.05 -4.85
N LEU A 174 2.62 11.04 -5.14
CA LEU A 174 1.96 10.22 -4.11
C LEU A 174 2.96 9.49 -3.21
N SER A 175 4.08 9.02 -3.74
CA SER A 175 5.14 8.37 -2.95
C SER A 175 5.78 9.29 -1.92
N ASN A 176 5.73 10.61 -2.11
CA ASN A 176 6.24 11.62 -1.16
C ASN A 176 5.19 12.12 -0.15
N ILE A 177 3.92 11.75 -0.34
CA ILE A 177 2.84 12.05 0.62
C ILE A 177 2.83 10.95 1.69
N PRO A 178 2.72 11.30 2.99
CA PRO A 178 2.65 10.33 4.08
C PRO A 178 1.49 9.35 3.93
N TYR A 179 1.67 8.16 4.51
CA TYR A 179 0.63 7.14 4.54
C TYR A 179 -0.50 7.59 5.46
N TYR A 180 -1.73 7.35 5.03
CA TYR A 180 -2.90 7.49 5.86
C TYR A 180 -3.24 6.13 6.48
N TRP A 181 -3.16 6.06 7.81
CA TRP A 181 -3.57 4.91 8.60
C TRP A 181 -4.94 5.20 9.20
N GLY A 182 -5.96 4.47 8.75
CA GLY A 182 -7.31 4.64 9.26
C GLY A 182 -8.40 4.37 8.24
N TYR A 183 -9.62 4.74 8.61
CA TYR A 183 -10.82 4.43 7.83
C TYR A 183 -10.97 5.32 6.63
N VAL A 184 -11.38 4.67 5.54
CA VAL A 184 -11.89 5.32 4.35
C VAL A 184 -13.12 4.59 3.85
N THR A 185 -13.96 5.31 3.11
CA THR A 185 -15.11 4.75 2.42
C THR A 185 -15.03 5.00 0.92
N ARG A 186 -15.54 4.05 0.13
CA ARG A 186 -15.69 4.21 -1.32
C ARG A 186 -17.04 3.66 -1.73
N ALA A 187 -17.77 4.40 -2.56
CA ALA A 187 -19.05 3.95 -3.10
C ALA A 187 -18.99 3.89 -4.63
N CYS A 188 -19.46 2.79 -5.20
CA CYS A 188 -19.52 2.61 -6.65
C CYS A 188 -20.63 1.62 -7.03
N ASN A 189 -20.89 1.49 -8.34
CA ASN A 189 -21.79 0.47 -8.85
C ASN A 189 -20.99 -0.71 -9.36
N LEU A 190 -21.24 -1.90 -8.81
CA LEU A 190 -20.69 -3.17 -9.29
C LEU A 190 -21.79 -4.03 -9.91
N LYS A 191 -21.45 -4.82 -10.91
CA LYS A 191 -22.30 -5.86 -11.48
C LYS A 191 -22.22 -7.13 -10.63
N ASP A 192 -23.20 -8.01 -10.76
CA ASP A 192 -23.31 -9.24 -9.96
C ASP A 192 -22.05 -10.12 -10.01
N HIS A 193 -21.45 -10.27 -11.20
CA HIS A 193 -20.22 -11.05 -11.35
C HIS A 193 -19.00 -10.39 -10.70
N GLU A 194 -18.98 -9.06 -10.55
CA GLU A 194 -17.93 -8.34 -9.83
C GLU A 194 -18.14 -8.47 -8.33
N LEU A 195 -19.38 -8.36 -7.86
CA LEU A 195 -19.77 -8.59 -6.46
C LEU A 195 -19.43 -9.99 -5.98
N ALA A 196 -19.59 -11.00 -6.84
CA ALA A 196 -19.25 -12.40 -6.53
C ALA A 196 -17.75 -12.62 -6.20
N LEU A 197 -16.87 -11.66 -6.54
CA LEU A 197 -15.45 -11.74 -6.18
C LEU A 197 -15.20 -11.37 -4.72
N TYR A 198 -16.07 -10.57 -4.10
CA TYR A 198 -15.86 -9.98 -2.77
C TYR A 198 -16.48 -10.84 -1.66
N THR A 199 -15.99 -12.07 -1.51
CA THR A 199 -16.42 -12.95 -0.43
C THR A 199 -15.50 -12.85 0.80
N PRO A 200 -16.01 -13.05 2.04
CA PRO A 200 -15.16 -13.15 3.22
C PRO A 200 -13.99 -14.13 3.03
N GLY A 201 -12.78 -13.69 3.38
CA GLY A 201 -11.53 -14.42 3.16
C GLY A 201 -10.89 -14.20 1.78
N ALA A 202 -11.56 -13.51 0.84
CA ALA A 202 -10.97 -13.20 -0.46
C ALA A 202 -9.88 -12.13 -0.36
N LEU A 203 -8.83 -12.30 -1.15
CA LEU A 203 -7.80 -11.29 -1.39
C LEU A 203 -8.08 -10.61 -2.72
N ILE A 204 -8.28 -9.29 -2.69
CA ILE A 204 -8.62 -8.47 -3.85
C ILE A 204 -7.49 -7.48 -4.12
N THR A 205 -6.97 -7.47 -5.33
CA THR A 205 -5.98 -6.50 -5.79
C THR A 205 -6.63 -5.52 -6.76
N TRP A 206 -6.55 -4.23 -6.46
CA TRP A 206 -7.04 -3.19 -7.36
C TRP A 206 -5.93 -2.74 -8.32
N LEU A 207 -6.17 -2.87 -9.62
CA LEU A 207 -5.16 -2.58 -10.66
C LEU A 207 -5.12 -1.11 -11.11
N GLN A 208 -5.95 -0.26 -10.50
CA GLN A 208 -6.13 1.13 -10.87
C GLN A 208 -5.95 2.02 -9.63
N PHE A 209 -5.76 3.31 -9.86
CA PHE A 209 -5.92 4.28 -8.79
C PHE A 209 -7.35 4.23 -8.28
N SER A 210 -7.49 4.10 -6.96
CA SER A 210 -8.79 4.02 -6.31
C SER A 210 -8.94 5.13 -5.30
N SER A 211 -9.83 6.07 -5.60
CA SER A 211 -10.21 7.17 -4.73
C SER A 211 -11.16 6.72 -3.62
N SER A 212 -10.98 7.23 -2.42
CA SER A 212 -11.85 6.99 -1.26
C SER A 212 -11.97 8.27 -0.42
N LYS A 213 -13.05 8.40 0.34
CA LYS A 213 -13.23 9.50 1.30
C LYS A 213 -12.67 9.11 2.66
N ARG A 214 -11.97 10.03 3.33
CA ARG A 214 -11.54 9.84 4.72
C ARG A 214 -12.73 9.73 5.67
N GLY A 215 -12.67 8.76 6.58
CA GLY A 215 -13.65 8.59 7.66
C GLY A 215 -14.50 7.33 7.51
N LYS A 216 -15.45 7.16 8.43
CA LYS A 216 -16.37 6.02 8.48
C LYS A 216 -17.67 6.25 7.67
N ASP A 217 -17.95 7.51 7.36
CA ASP A 217 -19.13 7.92 6.61
C ASP A 217 -18.90 7.87 5.11
N VAL A 218 -19.92 7.50 4.35
CA VAL A 218 -19.90 7.56 2.90
C VAL A 218 -19.91 9.02 2.45
N ALA A 219 -19.33 9.32 1.28
CA ALA A 219 -19.49 10.63 0.66
C ALA A 219 -20.97 10.93 0.46
N THR A 220 -21.41 12.12 0.84
CA THR A 220 -22.82 12.51 0.71
C THR A 220 -23.18 12.83 -0.74
N GLY A 221 -24.48 12.78 -1.08
CA GLY A 221 -24.97 13.10 -2.41
C GLY A 221 -25.03 11.89 -3.36
N GLY A 222 -24.49 12.01 -4.58
CA GLY A 222 -24.62 10.98 -5.64
C GLY A 222 -23.96 9.62 -5.35
N PHE A 223 -23.31 9.47 -4.20
CA PHE A 223 -22.64 8.24 -3.77
C PHE A 223 -23.50 7.37 -2.85
N GLU A 224 -24.51 7.94 -2.18
CA GLU A 224 -25.38 7.22 -1.24
C GLU A 224 -26.24 6.15 -1.93
N ASN A 225 -26.65 6.44 -3.18
CA ASN A 225 -27.50 5.57 -3.98
C ASN A 225 -26.73 4.52 -4.79
N ARG A 226 -25.42 4.41 -4.59
CA ARG A 226 -24.60 3.39 -5.26
C ARG A 226 -24.89 2.01 -4.65
N ASN A 227 -24.90 0.98 -5.47
CA ASN A 227 -25.24 -0.37 -5.02
C ASN A 227 -24.16 -1.01 -4.15
N THR A 228 -22.95 -0.44 -4.10
CA THR A 228 -21.83 -0.98 -3.33
C THR A 228 -21.15 0.11 -2.52
N GLN A 229 -20.91 -0.18 -1.24
CA GLN A 229 -20.13 0.62 -0.30
C GLN A 229 -18.99 -0.21 0.27
N PHE A 230 -17.77 0.23 0.05
CA PHE A 230 -16.58 -0.31 0.69
C PHE A 230 -16.27 0.47 1.95
N LYS A 231 -16.05 -0.24 3.05
CA LYS A 231 -15.47 0.28 4.30
C LYS A 231 -14.08 -0.34 4.44
N ILE A 232 -13.06 0.50 4.41
CA ILE A 232 -11.67 0.06 4.26
C ILE A 232 -10.82 0.62 5.38
N TYR A 233 -10.03 -0.23 6.03
CA TYR A 233 -8.90 0.23 6.85
C TYR A 233 -7.64 0.34 5.97
N SER A 234 -7.15 1.56 5.78
CA SER A 234 -6.01 1.90 4.90
C SER A 234 -4.68 1.80 5.65
N LEU A 235 -3.65 1.29 4.97
CA LEU A 235 -2.26 1.23 5.45
C LEU A 235 -1.31 2.09 4.62
N THR A 236 -1.55 2.19 3.31
CA THR A 236 -0.70 2.93 2.38
C THR A 236 -1.51 3.88 1.49
N GLY A 237 -2.78 4.16 1.80
CA GLY A 237 -3.52 5.23 1.12
C GLY A 237 -2.83 6.59 1.33
N ARG A 238 -2.96 7.52 0.37
CA ARG A 238 -2.38 8.87 0.46
C ARG A 238 -3.48 9.90 0.63
N ARG A 239 -3.46 10.65 1.73
CA ARG A 239 -4.41 11.74 1.93
C ARG A 239 -4.05 12.92 1.05
N ILE A 240 -4.82 13.15 -0.01
CA ILE A 240 -4.50 14.16 -1.04
C ILE A 240 -5.36 15.43 -0.95
N LYS A 241 -6.11 15.61 0.16
CA LYS A 241 -6.94 16.79 0.43
C LYS A 241 -6.32 18.12 0.00
N PHE A 242 -5.07 18.37 0.40
CA PHE A 242 -4.40 19.66 0.15
C PHE A 242 -3.90 19.83 -1.28
N PHE A 243 -3.75 18.73 -2.03
CA PHE A 243 -3.24 18.68 -3.39
C PHE A 243 -4.37 18.60 -4.43
N SER A 244 -5.55 18.13 -4.01
CA SER A 244 -6.73 18.00 -4.85
C SER A 244 -7.33 19.35 -5.25
N ASN A 245 -7.94 19.41 -6.43
CA ASN A 245 -8.79 20.55 -6.80
C ASN A 245 -10.04 20.65 -5.90
N TYR A 246 -10.49 19.53 -5.34
CA TYR A 246 -11.67 19.41 -4.47
C TYR A 246 -11.27 19.11 -3.03
N ASP A 247 -10.74 20.12 -2.32
CA ASP A 247 -10.26 19.96 -0.94
C ASP A 247 -11.33 19.56 0.08
N HIS A 248 -12.62 19.79 -0.20
CA HIS A 248 -13.71 19.39 0.67
C HIS A 248 -13.99 17.87 0.67
N GLU A 249 -13.49 17.13 -0.32
CA GLU A 249 -13.71 15.67 -0.42
C GLU A 249 -12.90 14.87 0.60
N ASP A 250 -11.83 15.46 1.16
CA ASP A 250 -10.90 14.82 2.09
C ASP A 250 -10.43 13.43 1.58
N GLU A 251 -10.04 13.44 0.31
CA GLU A 251 -9.73 12.24 -0.46
C GLU A 251 -8.48 11.51 0.05
N VAL A 252 -8.57 10.19 0.09
CA VAL A 252 -7.47 9.25 0.27
C VAL A 252 -7.37 8.38 -0.97
N LEU A 253 -6.21 8.47 -1.65
CA LEU A 253 -5.96 7.78 -2.90
C LEU A 253 -5.08 6.55 -2.69
N PHE A 254 -5.54 5.40 -3.19
CA PHE A 254 -4.76 4.18 -3.25
C PHE A 254 -4.02 4.09 -4.59
N LEU A 255 -2.75 3.67 -4.55
CA LEU A 255 -1.99 3.38 -5.75
C LEU A 255 -2.49 2.07 -6.40
N PRO A 256 -2.27 1.87 -7.71
CA PRO A 256 -2.44 0.58 -8.35
C PRO A 256 -1.71 -0.51 -7.57
N HIS A 257 -2.25 -1.74 -7.58
CA HIS A 257 -1.79 -2.93 -6.87
C HIS A 257 -2.06 -2.98 -5.36
N SER A 258 -2.73 -1.97 -4.81
CA SER A 258 -3.24 -2.05 -3.44
C SER A 258 -4.08 -3.32 -3.25
N THR A 259 -3.72 -4.13 -2.25
CA THR A 259 -4.32 -5.42 -1.98
C THR A 259 -5.10 -5.39 -0.67
N PHE A 260 -6.28 -6.00 -0.68
CA PHE A 260 -7.25 -5.95 0.40
C PHE A 260 -7.73 -7.35 0.76
N LEU A 261 -7.82 -7.64 2.06
CA LEU A 261 -8.53 -8.80 2.58
C LEU A 261 -9.98 -8.41 2.84
N VAL A 262 -10.92 -9.18 2.28
CA VAL A 262 -12.36 -9.03 2.53
C VAL A 262 -12.72 -9.80 3.81
N PHE A 263 -13.38 -9.13 4.75
CA PHE A 263 -13.81 -9.73 6.02
C PHE A 263 -15.26 -10.09 6.04
N LYS A 264 -16.08 -9.17 5.54
CA LYS A 264 -17.52 -9.22 5.70
C LYS A 264 -18.16 -8.60 4.49
N HIS A 265 -19.20 -9.26 4.02
CA HIS A 265 -20.06 -8.77 2.97
C HIS A 265 -21.49 -8.83 3.51
N VAL A 266 -22.12 -7.67 3.62
CA VAL A 266 -23.50 -7.54 4.11
C VAL A 266 -24.35 -6.97 3.00
N THR A 267 -25.54 -7.51 2.83
CA THR A 267 -26.55 -6.95 1.93
C THR A 267 -27.64 -6.26 2.74
N SER A 268 -28.20 -5.20 2.18
CA SER A 268 -29.26 -4.39 2.76
C SER A 268 -30.23 -3.96 1.66
N HIS A 269 -31.35 -3.32 2.04
CA HIS A 269 -32.37 -2.85 1.09
C HIS A 269 -32.83 -3.97 0.13
N HIS A 270 -33.27 -5.10 0.67
CA HIS A 270 -33.70 -6.28 -0.11
C HIS A 270 -32.63 -6.82 -1.07
N GLY A 271 -31.36 -6.72 -0.71
CA GLY A 271 -30.26 -7.21 -1.54
C GLY A 271 -29.75 -6.21 -2.57
N MET A 272 -30.29 -4.99 -2.62
CA MET A 272 -29.90 -3.99 -3.61
C MET A 272 -28.65 -3.20 -3.22
N GLN A 273 -28.30 -3.16 -1.94
CA GLN A 273 -27.12 -2.43 -1.47
C GLN A 273 -26.17 -3.35 -0.69
N HIS A 274 -24.93 -3.41 -1.15
CA HIS A 274 -23.85 -4.22 -0.61
C HIS A 274 -22.89 -3.35 0.21
N THR A 275 -22.62 -3.73 1.45
CA THR A 275 -21.54 -3.18 2.26
C THR A 275 -20.42 -4.20 2.42
N ILE A 276 -19.23 -3.88 1.92
CA ILE A 276 -18.06 -4.75 1.91
C ILE A 276 -17.00 -4.16 2.85
N TYR A 277 -16.60 -4.95 3.84
CA TYR A 277 -15.64 -4.59 4.87
C TYR A 277 -14.28 -5.18 4.51
N MET A 278 -13.25 -4.32 4.39
CA MET A 278 -11.92 -4.72 3.94
C MET A 278 -10.81 -4.06 4.75
N ARG A 279 -9.63 -4.68 4.78
CA ARG A 279 -8.39 -4.10 5.32
C ARG A 279 -7.33 -4.23 4.25
N GLN A 280 -6.58 -3.16 4.03
CA GLN A 280 -5.41 -3.23 3.20
C GLN A 280 -4.36 -4.13 3.86
N VAL A 281 -3.77 -5.06 3.10
CA VAL A 281 -2.78 -6.02 3.59
C VAL A 281 -1.54 -6.01 2.71
N GLU A 282 -0.38 -6.20 3.35
CA GLU A 282 0.91 -6.30 2.68
C GLU A 282 1.38 -7.75 2.76
N LEU A 283 1.30 -8.46 1.63
CA LEU A 283 1.54 -9.90 1.53
C LEU A 283 2.97 -10.25 1.14
N GLY A 284 3.85 -9.24 1.12
CA GLY A 284 5.25 -9.37 0.70
C GLY A 284 5.42 -9.80 -0.76
N LEU A 285 4.40 -9.65 -1.61
CA LEU A 285 4.41 -10.15 -2.98
C LEU A 285 5.44 -9.46 -3.89
N SER A 286 5.90 -8.28 -3.48
CA SER A 286 7.02 -7.57 -4.09
C SER A 286 8.36 -8.30 -3.91
N LYS A 287 9.25 -8.12 -4.88
CA LYS A 287 10.63 -8.59 -4.85
C LYS A 287 11.36 -8.12 -3.60
N TRP A 288 11.21 -6.84 -3.24
CA TRP A 288 11.92 -6.22 -2.13
C TRP A 288 10.94 -5.97 -0.99
N SER A 289 11.05 -6.79 0.05
CA SER A 289 10.11 -6.75 1.17
C SER A 289 10.84 -6.62 2.50
N VAL A 290 10.26 -5.83 3.41
CA VAL A 290 10.72 -5.67 4.79
C VAL A 290 9.59 -6.04 5.73
N LEU A 291 9.77 -7.09 6.53
CA LEU A 291 8.89 -7.33 7.68
C LEU A 291 9.34 -6.43 8.82
N TRP A 292 8.46 -5.54 9.28
CA TRP A 292 8.75 -4.65 10.40
C TRP A 292 7.85 -5.00 11.58
N VAL A 293 8.47 -5.31 12.72
CA VAL A 293 7.75 -5.68 13.95
C VAL A 293 8.00 -4.69 15.08
N ASP A 294 6.97 -3.89 15.41
CA ASP A 294 7.03 -2.83 16.43
C ASP A 294 5.63 -2.57 17.01
N ASP A 295 5.50 -2.46 18.33
CA ASP A 295 4.22 -2.34 19.02
C ASP A 295 3.49 -1.01 18.74
N ARG A 296 4.19 -0.02 18.20
CA ARG A 296 3.64 1.28 17.82
C ARG A 296 3.47 1.43 16.31
N ILE A 297 3.65 0.35 15.53
CA ILE A 297 3.65 0.39 14.06
C ILE A 297 2.34 0.85 13.40
N PHE A 298 1.22 0.93 14.14
CA PHE A 298 -0.04 1.50 13.65
C PHE A 298 -0.43 2.81 14.33
N VAL A 299 0.44 3.36 15.18
CA VAL A 299 0.24 4.67 15.80
C VAL A 299 0.54 5.76 14.78
N GLU A 300 -0.44 6.64 14.52
CA GLU A 300 -0.37 7.66 13.45
C GLU A 300 0.93 8.52 13.51
N ASN A 301 1.35 8.88 14.72
CA ASN A 301 2.52 9.73 14.99
C ASN A 301 3.78 8.93 15.40
N TRP A 302 3.86 7.65 15.02
CA TRP A 302 5.04 6.84 15.30
C TRP A 302 6.24 7.32 14.48
N GLU A 303 7.32 7.70 15.16
CA GLU A 303 8.49 8.33 14.56
C GLU A 303 9.15 7.50 13.46
N ASN A 304 9.17 6.17 13.62
CA ASN A 304 9.83 5.28 12.67
C ASN A 304 9.04 5.07 11.38
N LYS A 305 7.75 5.48 11.33
CA LYS A 305 6.95 5.51 10.10
C LYS A 305 7.65 6.29 8.99
N ALA A 306 8.33 7.37 9.34
CA ALA A 306 9.07 8.20 8.40
C ALA A 306 10.20 7.44 7.68
N HIS A 307 10.76 6.39 8.29
CA HIS A 307 11.76 5.53 7.64
C HIS A 307 11.15 4.65 6.54
N MET A 308 9.94 4.13 6.78
CA MET A 308 9.19 3.36 5.78
C MET A 308 8.82 4.26 4.59
N GLU A 309 8.27 5.44 4.88
CA GLU A 309 7.89 6.42 3.86
C GLU A 309 9.10 6.91 3.06
N TYR A 310 10.22 7.18 3.73
CA TYR A 310 11.47 7.56 3.08
C TYR A 310 11.95 6.47 2.11
N ALA A 311 11.93 5.20 2.52
CA ALA A 311 12.33 4.09 1.67
C ALA A 311 11.38 3.94 0.47
N ALA A 312 10.06 4.00 0.70
CA ALA A 312 9.08 3.94 -0.39
C ALA A 312 9.21 5.11 -1.38
N ALA A 313 9.57 6.31 -0.91
CA ALA A 313 9.76 7.49 -1.75
C ALA A 313 11.08 7.46 -2.55
N LYS A 314 12.19 7.10 -1.90
CA LYS A 314 13.53 7.09 -2.53
C LYS A 314 13.73 5.88 -3.44
N ALA A 315 13.11 4.77 -3.12
CA ALA A 315 13.27 3.54 -3.85
C ALA A 315 12.19 3.36 -4.94
N LEU A 316 11.78 4.43 -5.65
CA LEU A 316 10.87 4.28 -6.81
C LEU A 316 11.36 3.19 -7.78
N ASN A 317 12.67 3.04 -7.94
CA ASN A 317 13.28 2.02 -8.79
C ASN A 317 13.29 0.60 -8.18
N MET A 318 13.27 0.45 -6.85
CA MET A 318 13.29 -0.87 -6.20
C MET A 318 11.91 -1.29 -5.71
N ASN A 319 10.99 -0.35 -5.48
CA ASN A 319 9.66 -0.57 -4.92
C ASN A 319 9.72 -1.42 -3.64
N VAL A 320 10.24 -0.85 -2.54
CA VAL A 320 10.33 -1.58 -1.26
C VAL A 320 8.97 -1.60 -0.57
N HIS A 321 8.47 -2.80 -0.30
CA HIS A 321 7.23 -3.03 0.43
C HIS A 321 7.49 -3.33 1.91
N PHE A 322 6.63 -2.80 2.77
CA PHE A 322 6.71 -3.04 4.20
C PHE A 322 5.54 -3.90 4.66
N ILE A 323 5.84 -4.92 5.45
CA ILE A 323 4.85 -5.83 6.04
C ILE A 323 4.80 -5.52 7.54
N PRO A 324 3.92 -4.61 7.98
CA PRO A 324 3.88 -4.18 9.38
C PRO A 324 3.19 -5.23 10.26
N LYS A 325 3.74 -5.47 11.46
CA LYS A 325 3.15 -6.32 12.53
C LYS A 325 3.44 -5.70 13.89
N SER A 326 2.50 -5.70 14.83
CA SER A 326 2.76 -5.13 16.17
C SER A 326 3.34 -6.12 17.17
N THR A 327 3.23 -7.42 16.90
CA THR A 327 3.67 -8.47 17.83
C THR A 327 4.50 -9.54 17.15
N THR A 328 5.27 -10.25 17.97
CA THR A 328 6.00 -11.45 17.60
C THR A 328 5.04 -12.53 17.10
N GLU A 329 3.86 -12.64 17.71
CA GLU A 329 2.87 -13.63 17.33
C GLU A 329 2.36 -13.42 15.90
N TYR A 330 1.92 -12.21 15.56
CA TYR A 330 1.45 -11.88 14.21
C TYR A 330 2.55 -11.97 13.16
N ALA A 331 3.79 -11.58 13.51
CA ALA A 331 4.93 -11.76 12.63
C ALA A 331 5.19 -13.24 12.32
N ILE A 332 5.13 -14.11 13.34
CA ILE A 332 5.34 -15.55 13.17
C ILE A 332 4.18 -16.19 12.40
N SER A 333 2.94 -15.75 12.65
CA SER A 333 1.75 -16.16 11.91
C SER A 333 1.91 -15.88 10.40
N PHE A 334 2.29 -14.65 10.04
CA PHE A 334 2.63 -14.29 8.66
C PHE A 334 3.76 -15.16 8.10
N LEU A 335 4.84 -15.37 8.85
CA LEU A 335 6.00 -16.12 8.37
C LEU A 335 5.71 -17.60 8.13
N LYS A 336 4.78 -18.20 8.89
CA LYS A 336 4.30 -19.56 8.65
C LYS A 336 3.35 -19.66 7.46
N SER A 337 2.65 -18.58 7.14
CA SER A 337 1.75 -18.56 5.98
C SER A 337 2.52 -18.84 4.68
N PRO A 338 1.81 -19.25 3.61
CA PRO A 338 2.42 -19.42 2.29
C PRO A 338 3.13 -18.14 1.79
N PHE A 339 2.62 -16.95 2.14
CA PHE A 339 3.24 -15.67 1.78
C PHE A 339 4.57 -15.41 2.49
N GLY A 340 4.67 -15.82 3.76
CA GLY A 340 5.92 -15.71 4.51
C GLY A 340 6.95 -16.74 4.08
N GLN A 341 6.54 -18.00 3.88
CA GLN A 341 7.45 -19.08 3.50
C GLN A 341 8.16 -18.82 2.16
N ARG A 342 7.51 -18.19 1.18
CA ARG A 342 8.18 -17.82 -0.08
C ARG A 342 9.33 -16.82 0.08
N LEU A 343 9.32 -16.03 1.15
CA LEU A 343 10.36 -15.03 1.45
C LEU A 343 11.56 -15.61 2.22
N LYS A 344 11.41 -16.85 2.70
CA LYS A 344 12.42 -17.55 3.49
C LYS A 344 13.75 -17.60 2.75
N ASN A 345 14.79 -17.09 3.41
CA ASN A 345 16.18 -17.06 2.94
C ASN A 345 16.43 -16.27 1.65
N LYS A 346 15.46 -15.45 1.19
CA LYS A 346 15.67 -14.52 0.08
C LYS A 346 16.54 -13.34 0.53
N ASN A 347 17.56 -13.01 -0.25
CA ASN A 347 18.40 -11.83 -0.03
C ASN A 347 17.64 -10.50 -0.18
N THR A 348 16.49 -10.54 -0.86
CA THR A 348 15.57 -9.40 -1.05
C THR A 348 14.49 -9.30 0.04
N PHE A 349 14.57 -10.14 1.09
CA PHE A 349 13.70 -10.06 2.27
C PHE A 349 14.52 -9.78 3.52
N ARG A 350 14.21 -8.66 4.19
CA ARG A 350 14.85 -8.19 5.42
C ARG A 350 13.82 -8.11 6.54
N ILE A 351 14.29 -8.25 7.79
CA ILE A 351 13.41 -8.21 8.97
C ILE A 351 13.93 -7.15 9.94
N VAL A 352 13.07 -6.23 10.33
CA VAL A 352 13.33 -5.20 11.34
C VAL A 352 12.45 -5.49 12.54
N THR A 353 13.01 -5.37 13.74
CA THR A 353 12.25 -5.51 14.98
C THR A 353 12.76 -4.60 16.06
N ASP A 354 11.87 -4.07 16.89
CA ASP A 354 12.29 -3.38 18.10
C ASP A 354 12.59 -4.37 19.24
N MET A 355 13.65 -4.09 19.99
CA MET A 355 14.05 -4.91 21.14
C MET A 355 12.98 -4.90 22.24
N ASN A 356 12.36 -3.75 22.50
CA ASN A 356 11.48 -3.51 23.64
C ASN A 356 10.05 -3.24 23.16
N ARG A 357 9.11 -4.13 23.47
CA ARG A 357 7.71 -3.96 23.05
C ARG A 357 6.77 -4.06 24.25
N GLU A 358 6.07 -2.97 24.56
CA GLU A 358 5.25 -2.82 25.76
C GLU A 358 4.02 -3.73 25.76
N ASN A 359 3.52 -4.07 24.57
CA ASN A 359 2.43 -5.02 24.38
C ASN A 359 2.85 -6.49 24.54
N GLU A 360 4.14 -6.79 24.78
CA GLU A 360 4.66 -8.15 24.91
C GLU A 360 5.23 -8.47 26.30
N ARG A 361 5.33 -9.77 26.61
CA ARG A 361 5.90 -10.28 27.86
C ARG A 361 6.93 -11.39 27.58
N PRO A 362 8.19 -11.25 28.06
CA PRO A 362 8.77 -10.05 28.66
C PRO A 362 8.89 -8.90 27.64
N VAL A 363 8.81 -7.67 28.16
CA VAL A 363 8.87 -6.44 27.34
C VAL A 363 10.26 -6.26 26.71
N HIS A 364 11.32 -6.46 27.51
CA HIS A 364 12.68 -5.99 27.22
C HIS A 364 13.50 -6.90 26.31
N ASN A 365 12.96 -8.05 25.87
CA ASN A 365 13.66 -9.01 25.01
C ASN A 365 12.80 -9.44 23.82
N ALA A 366 11.78 -8.66 23.47
CA ALA A 366 10.83 -9.02 22.43
C ALA A 366 11.54 -9.23 21.09
N GLY A 367 12.44 -8.32 20.69
CA GLY A 367 13.24 -8.46 19.47
C GLY A 367 14.03 -9.76 19.43
N ALA A 368 14.76 -10.09 20.50
CA ALA A 368 15.52 -11.33 20.61
C ALA A 368 14.64 -12.59 20.51
N ARG A 369 13.48 -12.59 21.18
CA ARG A 369 12.50 -13.69 21.11
C ARG A 369 11.97 -13.90 19.69
N LEU A 370 11.72 -12.81 18.96
CA LEU A 370 11.34 -12.90 17.56
C LEU A 370 12.46 -13.58 16.76
N ILE A 371 13.71 -13.08 16.83
CA ILE A 371 14.81 -13.66 16.05
C ILE A 371 14.98 -15.16 16.35
N LYS A 372 14.92 -15.56 17.62
CA LYS A 372 14.96 -16.98 18.00
C LYS A 372 13.89 -17.81 17.30
N LYS A 373 12.63 -17.34 17.29
CA LYS A 373 11.54 -18.02 16.57
C LYS A 373 11.76 -18.04 15.05
N LEU A 374 12.34 -16.99 14.45
CA LEU A 374 12.70 -16.98 13.03
C LEU A 374 13.69 -18.11 12.70
N ARG A 375 14.73 -18.28 13.53
CA ARG A 375 15.74 -19.32 13.34
C ARG A 375 15.14 -20.72 13.49
N GLN A 376 14.23 -20.91 14.44
CA GLN A 376 13.48 -22.17 14.61
C GLN A 376 12.60 -22.50 13.38
N LEU A 377 12.05 -21.49 12.72
CA LEU A 377 11.33 -21.64 11.44
C LEU A 377 12.27 -21.81 10.23
N GLY A 378 13.59 -21.80 10.44
CA GLY A 378 14.61 -21.95 9.40
C GLY A 378 14.86 -20.71 8.55
N PHE A 379 14.41 -19.53 8.99
CA PHE A 379 14.73 -18.26 8.33
C PHE A 379 16.14 -17.84 8.74
N GLN A 380 17.00 -17.58 7.76
CA GLN A 380 18.38 -17.11 7.87
C GLN A 380 18.55 -15.71 7.24
N ASN A 381 17.44 -15.04 6.96
CA ASN A 381 17.41 -13.69 6.42
C ASN A 381 18.15 -12.69 7.32
N GLN A 382 18.61 -11.60 6.70
CA GLN A 382 19.19 -10.46 7.41
C GLN A 382 18.14 -9.85 8.34
N CYS A 383 18.54 -9.65 9.60
CA CYS A 383 17.71 -9.11 10.66
C CYS A 383 18.39 -7.88 11.28
N LEU A 384 17.61 -6.84 11.56
CA LEU A 384 18.05 -5.68 12.32
C LEU A 384 17.17 -5.54 13.56
N VAL A 385 17.81 -5.51 14.72
CA VAL A 385 17.16 -5.24 16.01
C VAL A 385 17.47 -3.80 16.41
N PHE A 386 16.44 -2.97 16.42
CA PHE A 386 16.54 -1.59 16.86
C PHE A 386 16.41 -1.52 18.39
N THR A 387 17.17 -0.64 19.02
CA THR A 387 17.16 -0.48 20.48
C THR A 387 17.61 0.92 20.87
N SER A 388 17.34 1.34 22.10
CA SER A 388 17.86 2.58 22.68
C SER A 388 19.25 2.44 23.29
N ASN A 389 19.72 1.20 23.54
CA ASN A 389 21.06 0.95 24.09
C ASN A 389 21.68 -0.29 23.43
N LYS A 390 22.68 -0.05 22.56
CA LYS A 390 23.35 -1.10 21.80
C LYS A 390 24.00 -2.16 22.70
N GLN A 391 24.72 -1.75 23.73
CA GLN A 391 25.42 -2.70 24.62
C GLN A 391 24.44 -3.63 25.32
N LYS A 392 23.38 -3.06 25.91
CA LYS A 392 22.33 -3.86 26.56
C LYS A 392 21.62 -4.78 25.57
N GLY A 393 21.35 -4.30 24.36
CA GLY A 393 20.79 -5.11 23.28
C GLY A 393 21.69 -6.29 22.93
N ASP A 394 22.99 -6.05 22.74
CA ASP A 394 23.98 -7.10 22.46
C ASP A 394 24.07 -8.15 23.60
N GLU A 395 23.97 -7.73 24.85
CA GLU A 395 23.94 -8.61 26.02
C GLU A 395 22.68 -9.49 26.03
N ILE A 396 21.49 -8.91 25.81
CA ILE A 396 20.22 -9.66 25.72
C ILE A 396 20.29 -10.69 24.59
N MET A 397 20.77 -10.30 23.42
CA MET A 397 20.91 -11.20 22.27
C MET A 397 21.80 -12.41 22.60
N LYS A 398 22.93 -12.21 23.30
CA LYS A 398 23.84 -13.29 23.72
C LYS A 398 23.25 -14.19 24.81
N GLN A 399 22.37 -13.66 25.67
CA GLN A 399 21.71 -14.45 26.71
C GLN A 399 20.59 -15.34 26.13
N GLU A 400 19.86 -14.83 25.14
CA GLU A 400 18.69 -15.51 24.59
C GLU A 400 19.03 -16.54 23.50
N MET A 401 20.18 -16.40 22.84
CA MET A 401 20.50 -17.08 21.58
C MET A 401 21.92 -17.63 21.53
N THR A 402 22.09 -18.71 20.78
CA THR A 402 23.40 -19.29 20.44
C THR A 402 24.13 -18.48 19.37
N ALA A 403 25.45 -18.66 19.24
CA ALA A 403 26.25 -17.99 18.21
C ALA A 403 25.77 -18.28 16.78
N GLN A 404 25.21 -19.47 16.54
CA GLN A 404 24.62 -19.83 15.25
C GLN A 404 23.33 -19.05 14.98
N GLU A 405 22.45 -18.91 15.97
CA GLU A 405 21.19 -18.18 15.82
C GLU A 405 21.42 -16.67 15.61
N LEU A 406 22.51 -16.13 16.16
CA LEU A 406 22.92 -14.73 16.01
C LEU A 406 23.42 -14.37 14.60
N GLN A 407 23.70 -15.35 13.74
CA GLN A 407 24.13 -15.07 12.37
C GLN A 407 23.13 -14.17 11.65
N ASN A 408 23.64 -13.32 10.75
CA ASN A 408 22.85 -12.36 9.97
C ASN A 408 21.96 -11.41 10.80
N THR A 409 22.34 -11.14 12.06
CA THR A 409 21.62 -10.21 12.95
C THR A 409 22.49 -9.03 13.31
N ILE A 410 21.94 -7.82 13.18
CA ILE A 410 22.59 -6.55 13.52
C ILE A 410 21.77 -5.90 14.65
N VAL A 411 22.43 -5.48 15.72
CA VAL A 411 21.81 -4.65 16.77
C VAL A 411 22.30 -3.22 16.58
N THR A 412 21.39 -2.26 16.51
CA THR A 412 21.76 -0.85 16.31
C THR A 412 20.85 0.12 17.07
N VAL A 413 21.40 1.30 17.35
CA VAL A 413 20.72 2.50 17.85
C VAL A 413 20.65 3.59 16.76
N SER A 414 21.25 3.34 15.60
CA SER A 414 21.46 4.32 14.54
C SER A 414 20.31 4.30 13.54
N ALA A 415 19.64 5.45 13.40
CA ALA A 415 18.62 5.66 12.38
C ALA A 415 19.19 5.54 10.95
N ASP A 416 20.47 5.85 10.75
CA ASP A 416 21.12 5.73 9.44
C ASP A 416 21.41 4.27 9.07
N ASP A 417 21.78 3.44 10.04
CA ASP A 417 21.91 1.99 9.83
C ASP A 417 20.55 1.40 9.46
N LEU A 418 19.50 1.78 10.18
CA LEU A 418 18.12 1.38 9.88
C LEU A 418 17.73 1.79 8.47
N ARG A 419 18.00 3.04 8.05
CA ARG A 419 17.71 3.51 6.69
C ARG A 419 18.46 2.71 5.63
N ARG A 420 19.77 2.47 5.78
CA ARG A 420 20.54 1.65 4.83
C ARG A 420 19.98 0.24 4.77
N PHE A 421 19.63 -0.31 5.93
CA PHE A 421 19.05 -1.65 6.04
C PHE A 421 17.71 -1.77 5.31
N VAL A 422 16.76 -0.86 5.50
CA VAL A 422 15.46 -0.95 4.81
C VAL A 422 15.54 -0.59 3.32
N ASN A 423 16.57 0.15 2.90
CA ASN A 423 16.80 0.50 1.49
C ASN A 423 17.68 -0.51 0.72
N PHE A 424 18.01 -1.66 1.31
CA PHE A 424 18.84 -2.68 0.67
C PHE A 424 20.24 -2.21 0.26
N GLN A 425 20.79 -1.23 1.00
CA GLN A 425 22.14 -0.70 0.84
C GLN A 425 23.16 -1.43 1.73
#